data_AF-A0AAD5KUX4-F1
#
_entry.id   AF-A0AAD5KUX4-F1
#
_cell.length_a   1.000
_cell.length_b   1.000
_cell.length_c   1.000
_cell.angle_alpha   90.00
_cell.angle_beta   90.00
_cell.angle_gamma   90.00
#
_symmetry.space_group_name_H-M   'P 1'
#
loop_
_entity.id
_entity.type
_entity.pdbx_description
1 polymer ?
#
loop_
_entity_poly.entity_id
_entity_poly.type
_entity_poly.pdbx_seq_one_letter_code
_entity_poly.pdbx_strand_id
1 'polypeptide(L)'
;MEGIFYTLTETELKCSGQKLRKLPTATDHEALDVGQIKYMDLSYNKISTLDGLESFTSLETLILDCNRISDAVEFPCCKSLTTISLNKNQISDLDRLLGNLKRCAPKLRFLSLLGNRACPHQLMGLDYDDNDYHRYRCYVIYCLPSLKFLDSTTVTREEREEAVLRGKYFKTVKPLSLKTQAKPMRQERKDFVPLPPAKLNIALHKGIYGACRYRYTGKNSEGNRFIRNHDL
;
A
#
# COMPACT_ATOMS: atom_id res chain seq x y z
N MET A 1 -36.78 -2.43 16.38
CA MET A 1 -35.40 -2.94 16.47
C MET A 1 -35.15 -3.70 15.19
N GLU A 2 -34.40 -3.13 14.24
CA GLU A 2 -33.97 -3.89 13.07
C GLU A 2 -33.00 -4.96 13.56
N GLY A 3 -33.40 -6.23 13.49
CA GLY A 3 -32.53 -7.35 13.86
C GLY A 3 -31.33 -7.41 12.93
N ILE A 4 -30.15 -7.68 13.49
CA ILE A 4 -28.97 -8.00 12.69
C ILE A 4 -29.25 -9.33 12.02
N PHE A 5 -29.29 -9.34 10.69
CA PHE A 5 -29.44 -10.58 9.92
C PHE A 5 -28.05 -11.19 9.69
N TYR A 6 -27.83 -12.39 10.20
CA TYR A 6 -26.63 -13.17 9.95
C TYR A 6 -27.02 -14.60 9.57
N THR A 7 -26.18 -15.25 8.76
CA THR A 7 -26.27 -16.68 8.53
C THR A 7 -25.11 -17.32 9.27
N LEU A 8 -25.44 -18.12 10.28
CA LEU A 8 -24.50 -18.91 11.05
C LEU A 8 -24.71 -20.38 10.74
N THR A 9 -23.66 -21.05 10.30
CA THR A 9 -23.57 -22.51 10.28
C THR A 9 -22.59 -22.96 11.37
N GLU A 10 -22.34 -24.27 11.49
CA GLU A 10 -21.39 -24.80 12.48
C GLU A 10 -19.98 -24.21 12.35
N THR A 11 -19.56 -23.81 11.13
CA THR A 11 -18.19 -23.34 10.87
C THR A 11 -18.10 -22.05 10.05
N GLU A 12 -19.23 -21.50 9.60
CA GLU A 12 -19.26 -20.27 8.81
C GLU A 12 -20.13 -19.21 9.46
N LEU A 13 -19.60 -17.99 9.51
CA LEU A 13 -20.33 -16.80 9.93
C LEU A 13 -20.37 -15.81 8.77
N LYS A 14 -21.56 -15.52 8.24
CA LYS A 14 -21.74 -14.47 7.21
C LYS A 14 -22.71 -13.43 7.73
N CYS A 15 -22.23 -12.19 7.77
CA CYS A 15 -22.98 -11.05 8.27
C CYS A 15 -22.62 -9.82 7.44
N SER A 16 -23.08 -9.79 6.19
CA SER A 16 -22.80 -8.69 5.28
C SER A 16 -23.90 -7.62 5.32
N GLY A 17 -23.52 -6.36 5.12
CA GLY A 17 -24.49 -5.26 4.96
C GLY A 17 -25.17 -4.77 6.25
N GLN A 18 -24.77 -5.25 7.42
CA GLN A 18 -25.45 -4.97 8.70
C GLN A 18 -24.97 -3.69 9.41
N LYS A 19 -24.17 -2.85 8.74
CA LYS A 19 -23.58 -1.61 9.29
C LYS A 19 -22.76 -1.82 10.57
N LEU A 20 -22.23 -3.02 10.78
CA LEU A 20 -21.42 -3.38 11.95
C LEU A 20 -20.20 -2.48 12.06
N ARG A 21 -19.83 -2.09 13.28
CA ARG A 21 -18.62 -1.29 13.55
C ARG A 21 -17.49 -2.10 14.18
N LYS A 22 -17.82 -3.25 14.76
CA LYS A 22 -16.94 -4.18 15.47
C LYS A 22 -17.25 -5.60 15.03
N LEU A 23 -16.36 -6.53 15.37
CA LEU A 23 -16.60 -7.96 15.16
C LEU A 23 -17.71 -8.46 16.08
N PRO A 24 -18.52 -9.43 15.62
CA PRO A 24 -19.47 -10.12 16.49
C PRO A 24 -18.71 -10.92 17.55
N THR A 25 -19.04 -10.72 18.82
CA THR A 25 -18.42 -11.41 19.95
C THR A 25 -19.31 -12.53 20.48
N ALA A 26 -18.73 -13.49 21.19
CA ALA A 26 -19.50 -14.58 21.81
C ALA A 26 -20.57 -14.07 22.79
N THR A 27 -20.35 -12.89 23.40
CA THR A 27 -21.34 -12.24 24.28
C THR A 27 -22.53 -11.67 23.53
N ASP A 28 -22.40 -11.38 22.23
CA ASP A 28 -23.49 -10.84 21.43
C ASP A 28 -24.51 -11.93 21.06
N HIS A 29 -24.09 -13.20 21.04
CA HIS A 29 -24.91 -14.32 20.58
C HIS A 29 -24.60 -15.63 21.33
N GLU A 30 -25.55 -16.09 22.14
CA GLU A 30 -25.44 -17.36 22.91
C GLU A 30 -25.20 -18.61 22.05
N ALA A 31 -25.49 -18.54 20.75
CA ALA A 31 -25.32 -19.63 19.79
C ALA A 31 -23.98 -19.58 19.01
N LEU A 32 -23.14 -18.55 19.20
CA LEU A 32 -21.92 -18.38 18.43
C LEU A 32 -20.72 -19.07 19.11
N ASP A 33 -20.45 -20.32 18.72
CA ASP A 33 -19.20 -20.99 19.07
C ASP A 33 -18.05 -20.44 18.21
N VAL A 34 -17.48 -19.32 18.65
CA VAL A 34 -16.35 -18.63 18.00
C VAL A 34 -15.12 -19.53 17.78
N GLY A 35 -14.98 -20.60 18.56
CA GLY A 35 -13.85 -21.53 18.48
C GLY A 35 -13.88 -22.44 17.27
N GLN A 36 -15.05 -22.66 16.66
CA GLN A 36 -15.23 -23.56 15.51
C GLN A 36 -15.34 -22.85 14.17
N ILE A 37 -15.52 -21.53 14.18
CA ILE A 37 -15.65 -20.74 12.95
C ILE A 37 -14.34 -20.77 12.17
N LYS A 38 -14.43 -21.29 10.94
CA LYS A 38 -13.33 -21.36 9.97
C LYS A 38 -13.47 -20.31 8.87
N TYR A 39 -14.70 -19.92 8.55
CA TYR A 39 -14.99 -18.95 7.51
C TYR A 39 -15.79 -17.78 8.09
N MET A 40 -15.34 -16.56 7.84
CA MET A 40 -16.02 -15.36 8.28
C MET A 40 -16.11 -14.34 7.14
N ASP A 41 -17.33 -13.96 6.78
CA ASP A 41 -17.61 -12.88 5.83
C ASP A 41 -18.37 -11.74 6.52
N LEU A 42 -17.69 -10.61 6.68
CA LEU A 42 -18.23 -9.38 7.24
C LEU A 42 -18.18 -8.23 6.22
N SER A 43 -18.31 -8.56 4.94
CA SER A 43 -18.25 -7.58 3.86
C SER A 43 -19.39 -6.54 3.94
N TYR A 44 -19.18 -5.36 3.37
CA TYR A 44 -20.17 -4.28 3.30
C TYR A 44 -20.65 -3.79 4.68
N ASN A 45 -19.75 -3.73 5.65
CA ASN A 45 -20.01 -3.16 6.97
C ASN A 45 -19.27 -1.84 7.18
N LYS A 46 -19.15 -1.39 8.42
CA LYS A 46 -18.43 -0.18 8.84
C LYS A 46 -17.33 -0.53 9.85
N ILE A 47 -16.77 -1.73 9.76
CA ILE A 47 -15.78 -2.25 10.70
C ILE A 47 -14.50 -1.42 10.57
N SER A 48 -14.00 -0.97 11.72
CA SER A 48 -12.80 -0.13 11.81
C SER A 48 -11.79 -0.64 12.84
N THR A 49 -12.14 -1.70 13.57
CA THR A 49 -11.28 -2.40 14.52
C THR A 49 -11.46 -3.91 14.36
N LEU A 50 -10.42 -4.68 14.69
CA LEU A 50 -10.43 -6.14 14.73
C LEU A 50 -10.33 -6.68 16.16
N ASP A 51 -10.67 -5.86 17.15
CA ASP A 51 -10.74 -6.32 18.55
C ASP A 51 -11.70 -7.52 18.67
N GLY A 52 -11.26 -8.58 19.35
CA GLY A 52 -12.01 -9.83 19.50
C GLY A 52 -11.72 -10.86 18.41
N LEU A 53 -10.93 -10.53 17.37
CA LEU A 53 -10.53 -11.50 16.34
C LEU A 53 -9.66 -12.63 16.93
N GLU A 54 -8.97 -12.38 18.04
CA GLU A 54 -8.17 -13.35 18.80
C GLU A 54 -8.98 -14.54 19.33
N SER A 55 -10.29 -14.38 19.54
CA SER A 55 -11.17 -15.45 20.00
C SER A 55 -11.44 -16.50 18.91
N PHE A 56 -11.24 -16.17 17.64
CA PHE A 56 -11.50 -17.05 16.50
C PHE A 56 -10.26 -17.89 16.17
N THR A 57 -9.89 -18.81 17.06
CA THR A 57 -8.64 -19.59 16.99
C THR A 57 -8.55 -20.52 15.77
N SER A 58 -9.70 -20.96 15.25
CA SER A 58 -9.80 -21.87 14.11
C SER A 58 -10.04 -21.15 12.78
N LEU A 59 -10.02 -19.82 12.75
CA LEU A 59 -10.35 -19.05 11.55
C LEU A 59 -9.31 -19.26 10.45
N GLU A 60 -9.78 -19.70 9.29
CA GLU A 60 -8.95 -19.96 8.11
C GLU A 60 -9.16 -18.89 7.04
N THR A 61 -10.39 -18.38 6.89
CA THR A 61 -10.78 -17.41 5.86
C THR A 61 -11.51 -16.22 6.49
N LEU A 62 -11.02 -15.02 6.21
CA LEU A 62 -11.59 -13.75 6.66
C LEU A 62 -11.81 -12.81 5.49
N ILE A 63 -13.07 -12.45 5.25
CA ILE A 63 -13.48 -11.49 4.22
C ILE A 63 -14.02 -10.24 4.89
N LEU A 64 -13.36 -9.11 4.61
CA LEU A 64 -13.63 -7.80 5.20
C LEU A 64 -13.77 -6.73 4.11
N ASP A 65 -14.26 -7.12 2.95
CA ASP A 65 -14.39 -6.23 1.80
C ASP A 65 -15.39 -5.10 2.07
N CYS A 66 -15.15 -3.92 1.50
CA CYS A 66 -16.01 -2.74 1.66
C CYS A 66 -16.25 -2.36 3.13
N ASN A 67 -15.19 -2.26 3.93
CA ASN A 67 -15.22 -1.81 5.33
C ASN A 67 -14.45 -0.48 5.52
N ARG A 68 -14.11 -0.15 6.76
CA ARG A 68 -13.38 1.08 7.15
C ARG A 68 -12.05 0.74 7.82
N ILE A 69 -11.43 -0.37 7.44
CA ILE A 69 -10.12 -0.79 7.96
C ILE A 69 -9.08 0.19 7.44
N SER A 70 -8.22 0.68 8.33
CA SER A 70 -7.19 1.67 8.04
C SER A 70 -5.87 1.23 8.68
N ASP A 71 -4.82 2.03 8.51
CA ASP A 71 -3.48 1.74 9.01
C ASP A 71 -3.39 1.59 10.54
N ALA A 72 -4.43 2.01 11.27
CA ALA A 72 -4.49 1.85 12.73
C ALA A 72 -4.80 0.42 13.18
N VAL A 73 -5.30 -0.43 12.28
CA VAL A 73 -5.74 -1.79 12.60
C VAL A 73 -4.55 -2.74 12.70
N GLU A 74 -4.54 -3.57 13.74
CA GLU A 74 -3.56 -4.62 13.93
C GLU A 74 -4.26 -5.98 13.96
N PHE A 75 -3.78 -6.95 13.19
CA PHE A 75 -4.29 -8.31 13.27
C PHE A 75 -3.71 -9.00 14.50
N PRO A 76 -4.53 -9.67 15.32
CA PRO A 76 -4.03 -10.56 16.36
C PRO A 76 -3.35 -11.79 15.74
N CYS A 77 -2.65 -12.57 16.56
CA CYS A 77 -1.93 -13.74 16.10
C CYS A 77 -2.89 -14.89 15.69
N CYS A 78 -3.31 -14.88 14.43
CA CYS A 78 -4.19 -15.88 13.84
C CYS A 78 -3.37 -16.94 13.08
N LYS A 79 -2.88 -17.97 13.80
CA LYS A 79 -1.98 -19.01 13.25
C LYS A 79 -2.63 -19.90 12.16
N SER A 80 -3.96 -19.97 12.14
CA SER A 80 -4.74 -20.80 11.22
C SER A 80 -5.14 -20.06 9.94
N LEU A 81 -4.98 -18.73 9.91
CA LEU A 81 -5.46 -17.89 8.83
C LEU A 81 -4.66 -18.14 7.54
N THR A 82 -5.37 -18.48 6.47
CA THR A 82 -4.80 -18.76 5.15
C THR A 82 -5.26 -17.77 4.08
N THR A 83 -6.44 -17.17 4.27
CA THR A 83 -7.09 -16.29 3.30
C THR A 83 -7.56 -15.01 3.98
N ILE A 84 -7.11 -13.87 3.46
CA ILE A 84 -7.56 -12.54 3.86
C ILE A 84 -8.00 -11.76 2.63
N SER A 85 -9.21 -11.21 2.66
CA SER A 85 -9.67 -10.22 1.68
C SER A 85 -10.01 -8.92 2.38
N LEU A 86 -9.38 -7.82 1.94
CA LEU A 86 -9.53 -6.47 2.50
C LEU A 86 -9.87 -5.46 1.41
N ASN A 87 -10.59 -5.88 0.37
CA ASN A 87 -10.86 -5.00 -0.77
C ASN A 87 -11.66 -3.77 -0.37
N LYS A 88 -11.40 -2.65 -1.05
CA LYS A 88 -12.12 -1.37 -0.84
C LYS A 88 -12.15 -0.95 0.63
N ASN A 89 -10.99 -0.97 1.27
CA ASN A 89 -10.76 -0.41 2.60
C ASN A 89 -9.92 0.89 2.51
N GLN A 90 -9.43 1.39 3.64
CA GLN A 90 -8.72 2.67 3.76
C GLN A 90 -7.24 2.48 4.14
N ILE A 91 -6.64 1.37 3.72
CA ILE A 91 -5.23 1.07 3.99
C ILE A 91 -4.35 1.92 3.07
N SER A 92 -3.42 2.67 3.64
CA SER A 92 -2.43 3.49 2.94
C SER A 92 -1.00 3.08 3.22
N ASP A 93 -0.70 2.58 4.41
CA ASP A 93 0.62 2.11 4.82
C ASP A 93 0.76 0.60 4.60
N LEU A 94 1.28 0.25 3.43
CA LEU A 94 1.50 -1.14 3.05
C LEU A 94 2.53 -1.83 3.96
N ASP A 95 3.57 -1.13 4.41
CA ASP A 95 4.65 -1.73 5.21
C ASP A 95 4.13 -2.16 6.58
N ARG A 96 3.34 -1.29 7.21
CA ARG A 96 2.74 -1.58 8.51
C ARG A 96 1.83 -2.81 8.42
N LEU A 97 1.00 -2.89 7.39
CA LEU A 97 0.13 -4.04 7.17
C LEU A 97 0.95 -5.33 6.95
N LEU A 98 1.89 -5.32 6.00
CA LEU A 98 2.67 -6.51 5.64
C LEU A 98 3.54 -6.99 6.81
N GLY A 99 4.13 -6.07 7.58
CA GLY A 99 4.89 -6.39 8.78
C GLY A 99 4.02 -7.05 9.86
N ASN A 100 2.80 -6.54 10.06
CA ASN A 100 1.83 -7.13 10.98
C ASN A 100 1.41 -8.54 10.51
N LEU A 101 1.00 -8.69 9.24
CA LEU A 101 0.57 -9.98 8.66
C LEU A 101 1.69 -11.03 8.69
N LYS A 102 2.93 -10.64 8.41
CA LYS A 102 4.09 -11.56 8.45
C LYS A 102 4.29 -12.18 9.82
N ARG A 103 4.04 -11.41 10.89
CA ARG A 103 4.16 -11.88 12.28
C ARG A 103 2.93 -12.68 12.72
N CYS A 104 1.75 -12.24 12.32
CA CYS A 104 0.49 -12.71 12.90
C CYS A 104 -0.17 -13.85 12.11
N ALA A 105 0.03 -13.93 10.79
CA ALA A 105 -0.57 -14.91 9.89
C ALA A 105 0.49 -15.67 9.08
N PRO A 106 1.31 -16.53 9.71
CA PRO A 106 2.44 -17.22 9.05
C PRO A 106 2.01 -18.22 7.96
N LYS A 107 0.75 -18.66 7.96
CA LYS A 107 0.18 -19.59 6.97
C LYS A 107 -0.57 -18.89 5.84
N LEU A 108 -0.49 -17.56 5.75
CA LEU A 108 -1.22 -16.79 4.74
C LEU A 108 -0.79 -17.20 3.32
N ARG A 109 -1.78 -17.54 2.49
CA ARG A 109 -1.63 -18.00 1.11
C ARG A 109 -2.38 -17.10 0.13
N PHE A 110 -3.47 -16.48 0.55
CA PHE A 110 -4.26 -15.57 -0.25
C PHE A 110 -4.40 -14.23 0.47
N LEU A 111 -4.05 -13.14 -0.23
CA LEU A 111 -4.23 -11.77 0.22
C LEU A 111 -4.85 -10.94 -0.91
N SER A 112 -5.89 -10.17 -0.62
CA SER A 112 -6.46 -9.22 -1.58
C SER A 112 -6.61 -7.83 -0.95
N LEU A 113 -6.07 -6.82 -1.63
CA LEU A 113 -5.99 -5.41 -1.20
C LEU A 113 -6.55 -4.46 -2.26
N LEU A 114 -7.25 -4.95 -3.28
CA LEU A 114 -7.77 -4.15 -4.37
C LEU A 114 -8.64 -2.99 -3.87
N GLY A 115 -8.42 -1.80 -4.43
CA GLY A 115 -9.20 -0.61 -4.05
C GLY A 115 -8.81 0.02 -2.71
N ASN A 116 -7.70 -0.39 -2.09
CA ASN A 116 -7.05 0.37 -1.02
C ASN A 116 -6.13 1.46 -1.60
N ARG A 117 -5.78 2.48 -0.79
CA ARG A 117 -4.84 3.55 -1.23
C ARG A 117 -3.41 3.03 -1.43
N ALA A 118 -3.05 2.02 -0.66
CA ALA A 118 -1.78 1.29 -0.73
C ALA A 118 -1.64 0.44 -2.00
N CYS A 119 -2.76 -0.06 -2.55
CA CYS A 119 -2.77 -0.86 -3.76
C CYS A 119 -2.93 0.07 -4.98
N PRO A 120 -1.94 0.18 -5.88
CA PRO A 120 -2.11 0.91 -7.14
C PRO A 120 -3.23 0.25 -7.94
N HIS A 121 -4.21 1.03 -8.35
CA HIS A 121 -5.39 0.50 -9.01
C HIS A 121 -5.04 0.10 -10.44
N GLN A 122 -5.37 -1.13 -10.83
CA GLN A 122 -5.14 -1.67 -12.18
C GLN A 122 -5.90 -0.92 -13.30
N LEU A 123 -6.77 0.06 -12.94
CA LEU A 123 -7.66 0.80 -13.85
C LEU A 123 -7.64 2.34 -13.66
N MET A 124 -6.71 2.93 -12.90
CA MET A 124 -6.70 4.40 -12.70
C MET A 124 -5.55 5.09 -13.44
N GLY A 125 -5.92 5.90 -14.44
CA GLY A 125 -5.18 7.08 -14.89
C GLY A 125 -4.18 6.87 -16.02
N LEU A 126 -4.24 7.74 -17.03
CA LEU A 126 -3.30 7.87 -18.16
C LEU A 126 -1.82 8.10 -17.73
N ASP A 127 -1.57 8.24 -16.42
CA ASP A 127 -0.28 8.51 -15.80
C ASP A 127 0.32 7.29 -15.05
N TYR A 128 -0.41 6.17 -14.92
CA TYR A 128 0.10 4.95 -14.30
C TYR A 128 0.66 4.00 -15.36
N ASP A 129 1.98 3.85 -15.35
CA ASP A 129 2.70 2.79 -16.09
C ASP A 129 2.32 1.43 -15.47
N ASP A 130 2.02 0.42 -16.29
CA ASP A 130 1.78 -0.98 -15.88
C ASP A 130 2.86 -1.51 -14.91
N ASN A 131 4.05 -0.92 -14.97
CA ASN A 131 5.18 -1.16 -14.08
C ASN A 131 4.88 -0.87 -12.59
N ASP A 132 3.99 0.05 -12.25
CA ASP A 132 3.71 0.39 -10.84
C ASP A 132 2.96 -0.72 -10.09
N TYR A 133 2.00 -1.37 -10.76
CA TYR A 133 1.30 -2.52 -10.19
C TYR A 133 2.22 -3.73 -10.07
N HIS A 134 3.07 -3.97 -11.08
CA HIS A 134 4.07 -5.03 -11.04
C HIS A 134 5.06 -4.86 -9.88
N ARG A 135 5.58 -3.65 -9.67
CA ARG A 135 6.45 -3.31 -8.53
C ARG A 135 5.75 -3.57 -7.19
N TYR A 136 4.52 -3.10 -7.04
CA TYR A 136 3.72 -3.35 -5.85
C TYR A 136 3.57 -4.86 -5.59
N ARG A 137 3.23 -5.65 -6.60
CA ARG A 137 3.09 -7.11 -6.45
C ARG A 137 4.39 -7.76 -6.01
N CYS A 138 5.49 -7.46 -6.69
CA CYS A 138 6.81 -7.97 -6.34
C CYS A 138 7.23 -7.56 -4.92
N TYR A 139 6.89 -6.35 -4.48
CA TYR A 139 7.15 -5.89 -3.12
C TYR A 139 6.35 -6.68 -2.06
N VAL A 140 5.06 -6.90 -2.30
CA VAL A 140 4.20 -7.71 -1.41
C VAL A 140 4.73 -9.14 -1.33
N ILE A 141 5.07 -9.75 -2.47
CA ILE A 141 5.62 -11.12 -2.56
C ILE A 141 6.96 -11.23 -1.82
N TYR A 142 7.83 -10.21 -1.93
CA TYR A 142 9.08 -10.14 -1.19
C TYR A 142 8.86 -10.13 0.33
N CYS A 143 7.87 -9.36 0.80
CA CYS A 143 7.54 -9.29 2.22
C CYS A 143 6.87 -10.57 2.75
N LEU A 144 5.99 -11.18 1.95
CA LEU A 144 5.19 -12.35 2.26
C LEU A 144 5.46 -13.50 1.27
N PRO A 145 6.61 -14.18 1.39
CA PRO A 145 7.02 -15.20 0.42
C PRO A 145 6.16 -16.47 0.45
N SER A 146 5.27 -16.66 1.43
CA SER A 146 4.36 -17.83 1.45
C SER A 146 3.11 -17.67 0.58
N LEU A 147 2.86 -16.46 0.04
CA LEU A 147 1.68 -16.18 -0.76
C LEU A 147 1.65 -17.01 -2.05
N LYS A 148 0.45 -17.51 -2.35
CA LYS A 148 0.09 -18.22 -3.58
C LYS A 148 -0.79 -17.37 -4.49
N PHE A 149 -1.60 -16.49 -3.91
CA PHE A 149 -2.51 -15.60 -4.62
C PHE A 149 -2.41 -14.20 -4.04
N LEU A 150 -2.39 -13.21 -4.92
CA LEU A 150 -2.41 -11.80 -4.58
C LEU A 150 -3.45 -11.08 -5.43
N ASP A 151 -4.35 -10.37 -4.76
CA ASP A 151 -5.45 -9.57 -5.29
C ASP A 151 -6.52 -10.38 -6.03
N SER A 152 -6.20 -10.90 -7.20
CA SER A 152 -7.08 -11.76 -8.00
C SER A 152 -6.31 -12.78 -8.85
N THR A 153 -4.99 -12.73 -8.83
CA THR A 153 -4.13 -13.56 -9.68
C THR A 153 -3.19 -14.42 -8.83
N THR A 154 -2.81 -15.57 -9.38
CA THR A 154 -1.77 -16.42 -8.81
C THR A 154 -0.42 -15.69 -8.82
N VAL A 155 0.38 -15.92 -7.79
CA VAL A 155 1.79 -15.51 -7.77
C VAL A 155 2.58 -16.44 -8.69
N THR A 156 3.19 -15.89 -9.74
CA THR A 156 3.96 -16.70 -10.70
C THR A 156 5.39 -16.93 -10.21
N ARG A 157 6.11 -17.82 -10.90
CA ARG A 157 7.52 -18.09 -10.58
C ARG A 157 8.40 -16.89 -10.92
N GLU A 158 8.13 -16.22 -12.02
CA GLU A 158 8.87 -15.05 -12.50
C GLU A 158 8.76 -13.90 -11.50
N GLU A 159 7.55 -13.59 -11.02
CA GLU A 159 7.33 -12.57 -9.99
C GLU A 159 8.09 -12.88 -8.71
N ARG A 160 8.16 -14.16 -8.33
CA ARG A 160 8.86 -14.61 -7.12
C ARG A 160 10.38 -14.49 -7.27
N GLU A 161 10.94 -14.86 -8.42
CA GLU A 161 12.36 -14.68 -8.70
C GLU A 161 12.73 -13.19 -8.71
N GLU A 162 11.90 -12.36 -9.33
CA GLU A 162 12.13 -10.91 -9.36
C GLU A 162 11.97 -10.26 -7.97
N ALA A 163 10.97 -10.66 -7.20
CA ALA A 163 10.78 -10.22 -5.82
C ALA A 163 12.00 -10.53 -4.94
N VAL A 164 12.63 -11.70 -5.12
CA VAL A 164 13.86 -12.06 -4.41
C VAL A 164 15.03 -11.18 -4.84
N LEU A 165 15.19 -10.92 -6.13
CA LEU A 165 16.31 -10.15 -6.67
C LEU A 165 16.21 -8.65 -6.36
N ARG A 166 15.02 -8.07 -6.50
CA ARG A 166 14.80 -6.62 -6.54
C ARG A 166 13.66 -6.13 -5.66
N GLY A 167 12.85 -7.01 -5.09
CA GLY A 167 11.63 -6.66 -4.34
C GLY A 167 11.86 -5.62 -3.25
N LYS A 168 12.98 -5.67 -2.53
CA LYS A 168 13.36 -4.65 -1.52
C LYS A 168 13.32 -3.21 -2.04
N TYR A 169 13.62 -3.00 -3.33
CA TYR A 169 13.69 -1.68 -3.96
C TYR A 169 12.38 -1.25 -4.64
N PHE A 170 11.39 -2.14 -4.70
CA PHE A 170 10.07 -1.85 -5.27
C PHE A 170 9.09 -1.20 -4.30
N LYS A 171 9.58 -0.79 -3.13
CA LYS A 171 8.79 0.03 -2.22
C LYS A 171 8.44 1.36 -2.90
N THR A 172 7.20 1.47 -3.35
CA THR A 172 6.69 2.71 -3.93
C THR A 172 6.34 3.69 -2.81
N VAL A 173 7.20 4.67 -2.58
CA VAL A 173 6.87 5.80 -1.69
C VAL A 173 6.11 6.83 -2.52
N LYS A 174 4.79 6.89 -2.35
CA LYS A 174 4.03 8.04 -2.87
C LYS A 174 4.45 9.26 -2.06
N PRO A 175 5.04 10.31 -2.68
CA PRO A 175 5.28 11.55 -1.95
C PRO A 175 3.93 11.98 -1.37
N LEU A 176 3.93 12.33 -0.09
CA LEU A 176 2.76 12.92 0.55
C LEU A 176 2.27 14.00 -0.41
N SER A 177 1.04 13.88 -0.88
CA SER A 177 0.34 15.01 -1.48
C SER A 177 0.39 16.09 -0.40
N LEU A 178 1.39 16.98 -0.51
CA LEU A 178 1.36 18.25 0.17
C LEU A 178 0.02 18.79 -0.30
N LYS A 179 -0.95 18.86 0.61
CA LYS A 179 -2.09 19.74 0.43
C LYS A 179 -1.42 21.07 0.14
N THR A 180 -1.38 21.45 -1.12
CA THR A 180 -0.96 22.77 -1.54
C THR A 180 -2.03 23.67 -0.95
N GLN A 181 -1.86 24.05 0.32
CA GLN A 181 -2.30 25.35 0.74
C GLN A 181 -1.59 26.26 -0.24
N ALA A 182 -2.34 26.76 -1.22
CA ALA A 182 -1.90 27.84 -2.05
C ALA A 182 -1.58 28.99 -1.08
N LYS A 183 -0.34 29.04 -0.57
CA LYS A 183 0.20 30.23 0.02
C LYS A 183 0.08 31.29 -1.07
N PRO A 184 -0.58 32.42 -0.82
CA PRO A 184 -0.65 33.48 -1.82
C PRO A 184 0.79 33.78 -2.23
N MET A 185 1.02 33.77 -3.54
CA MET A 185 2.32 33.97 -4.16
C MET A 185 2.86 35.33 -3.68
N ARG A 186 3.68 35.32 -2.62
CA ARG A 186 4.52 36.48 -2.32
C ARG A 186 5.55 36.49 -3.44
N GLN A 187 5.39 37.48 -4.31
CA GLN A 187 6.30 37.78 -5.40
C GLN A 187 7.61 38.28 -4.77
N GLU A 188 8.42 37.35 -4.25
CA GLU A 188 9.80 37.65 -3.91
C GLU A 188 10.49 38.06 -5.20
N ARG A 189 10.82 39.35 -5.30
CA ARG A 189 11.70 39.87 -6.33
C ARG A 189 13.00 39.08 -6.24
N LYS A 190 13.16 38.12 -7.15
CA LYS A 190 14.43 37.46 -7.34
C LYS A 190 15.28 38.42 -8.16
N ASP A 191 16.21 39.07 -7.48
CA ASP A 191 17.29 39.83 -8.10
C ASP A 191 18.17 38.85 -8.87
N PHE A 192 17.73 38.50 -10.07
CA PHE A 192 18.50 37.69 -11.00
C PHE A 192 19.45 38.61 -11.73
N VAL A 193 20.75 38.41 -11.53
CA VAL A 193 21.77 39.03 -12.37
C VAL A 193 21.78 38.25 -13.70
N PRO A 194 21.44 38.88 -14.83
CA PRO A 194 21.55 38.20 -16.13
C PRO A 194 23.00 37.87 -16.43
N LEU A 195 23.21 36.81 -17.21
CA LEU A 195 24.52 36.45 -17.73
C LEU A 195 25.12 37.67 -18.47
N PRO A 196 26.40 38.02 -18.23
CA PRO A 196 27.04 39.06 -19.01
C PRO A 196 26.97 38.67 -20.50
N PRO A 197 26.55 39.57 -21.39
CA PRO A 197 26.41 39.26 -22.81
C PRO A 197 27.77 38.84 -23.36
N ALA A 198 27.83 37.61 -23.87
CA ALA A 198 29.06 37.03 -24.39
C ALA A 198 29.53 37.79 -25.63
N LYS A 199 30.43 38.75 -25.43
CA LYS A 199 31.41 39.19 -26.43
C LYS A 199 32.76 39.29 -25.73
N LEU A 200 33.40 38.14 -25.51
CA LEU A 200 34.79 38.10 -25.05
C LEU A 200 35.69 37.61 -26.18
N ASN A 201 36.73 38.41 -26.42
CA ASN A 201 37.77 38.21 -27.41
C ASN A 201 38.61 36.96 -27.05
N ILE A 202 38.90 36.10 -28.03
CA ILE A 202 39.48 34.76 -27.86
C ILE A 202 40.86 34.78 -27.18
N ALA A 203 41.53 35.94 -27.12
CA ALA A 203 42.83 36.12 -26.46
C ALA A 203 42.78 36.30 -24.92
N LEU A 204 41.61 36.45 -24.30
CA LEU A 204 41.46 36.68 -22.85
C LEU A 204 41.01 35.41 -22.11
N HIS A 205 41.83 34.35 -22.15
CA HIS A 205 41.64 33.19 -21.27
C HIS A 205 42.28 33.45 -19.89
N LYS A 206 41.53 34.09 -18.99
CA LYS A 206 41.74 33.91 -17.54
C LYS A 206 40.51 33.17 -17.01
N GLY A 207 40.71 31.98 -16.45
CA GLY A 207 39.63 31.21 -15.83
C GLY A 207 39.00 32.02 -14.69
N ILE A 208 37.68 32.20 -14.73
CA ILE A 208 36.91 32.81 -13.65
C ILE A 208 36.20 31.67 -12.91
N TYR A 209 36.51 31.49 -11.63
CA TYR A 209 35.76 30.59 -10.76
C TYR A 209 34.55 31.34 -10.18
N GLY A 210 33.34 30.88 -10.50
CA GLY A 210 32.10 31.39 -9.94
C GLY A 210 31.23 30.26 -9.43
N ALA A 211 30.65 30.44 -8.24
CA ALA A 211 29.69 29.47 -7.68
C ALA A 211 28.37 29.56 -8.46
N CYS A 212 28.14 28.59 -9.34
CA CYS A 212 26.93 28.46 -10.14
C CYS A 212 25.75 28.06 -9.23
N ARG A 213 24.94 29.01 -8.78
CA ARG A 213 23.70 28.74 -8.01
C ARG A 213 22.49 28.58 -8.94
N TYR A 214 22.61 27.69 -9.92
CA TYR A 214 21.48 27.33 -10.79
C TYR A 214 20.88 26.00 -10.33
N ARG A 215 19.56 25.97 -10.14
CA ARG A 215 18.79 24.73 -9.98
C ARG A 215 18.10 24.44 -11.30
N TYR A 216 18.54 23.40 -12.00
CA TYR A 216 17.93 22.98 -13.26
C TYR A 216 16.60 22.27 -12.96
N THR A 217 15.48 22.83 -13.43
CA THR A 217 14.17 22.18 -13.35
C THR A 217 13.57 22.13 -14.75
N GLY A 218 13.73 20.99 -15.43
CA GLY A 218 13.08 20.70 -16.70
C GLY A 218 12.52 19.27 -16.66
N LYS A 219 11.32 19.07 -17.21
CA LYS A 219 10.66 17.75 -17.26
C LYS A 219 11.36 16.71 -18.13
N ASN A 220 12.38 17.09 -18.91
CA ASN A 220 13.16 16.22 -19.79
C ASN A 220 14.66 16.29 -19.43
N SER A 221 15.03 15.88 -18.22
CA SER A 221 16.43 15.81 -17.79
C SER A 221 17.17 14.64 -18.45
N GLU A 222 17.54 14.78 -19.73
CA GLU A 222 18.40 13.82 -20.44
C GLU A 222 19.89 13.96 -20.09
N GLY A 223 20.26 15.00 -19.33
CA GLY A 223 21.66 15.37 -19.05
C GLY A 223 22.43 14.47 -18.09
N ASN A 224 21.80 13.50 -17.42
CA ASN A 224 22.48 12.58 -16.49
C ASN A 224 22.68 11.16 -17.06
N ARG A 225 22.52 10.96 -18.36
CA ARG A 225 22.63 9.62 -18.98
C ARG A 225 24.08 9.13 -19.16
N PHE A 226 25.09 9.98 -18.92
CA PHE A 226 26.48 9.70 -19.29
C PHE A 226 27.55 9.87 -18.19
N ILE A 227 27.17 10.18 -16.94
CA ILE A 227 28.17 10.26 -15.86
C ILE A 227 28.33 8.84 -15.26
N ARG A 228 29.52 8.25 -15.39
CA ARG A 228 29.88 6.98 -14.73
C ARG A 228 30.67 7.28 -13.46
N ASN A 229 30.53 6.42 -12.45
CA ASN A 229 31.13 6.57 -11.10
C ASN A 229 32.68 6.56 -11.06
N HIS A 230 33.38 6.58 -12.20
CA HIS A 230 34.84 6.63 -12.26
C HIS A 230 35.38 8.04 -12.55
N ASP A 231 34.51 9.03 -12.76
CA ASP A 231 34.89 10.41 -13.06
C ASP A 231 34.77 11.37 -11.84
N LEU A 232 34.83 10.82 -10.63
CA LEU A 232 34.85 11.57 -9.36
C LEU A 232 36.14 11.30 -8.57
#